data_AF-A0A0C1ZXR7-F1
#
_entry.id   AF-A0A0C1ZXR7-F1
#
_cell.length_a   1.000
_cell.length_b   1.000
_cell.length_c   1.000
_cell.angle_alpha   90.00
_cell.angle_beta   90.00
_cell.angle_gamma   90.00
#
_symmetry.space_group_name_H-M   'P 1'
#
loop_
_entity.id
_entity.type
_entity.pdbx_description
1 polymer ?
#
loop_
_entity_poly.entity_id
_entity_poly.type
_entity_poly.pdbx_seq_one_letter_code
_entity_poly.pdbx_strand_id
1 'polypeptide(L)'
;MGGFDGLDLKAEVQFLDGEFVVSELLIATALTDAKGVTEDGTYAVQLSDTLGTPYGFEIDGVSAGNLGDVLGLRDGDVIVEIAGLPTASHADLLAVAATLFNSDRASMVIERGGSPFIQRYRRGL
;
A
#
# COMPACT_ATOMS: atom_id res chain seq x y z
N MET A 1 21.26 7.25 -3.67
CA MET A 1 20.14 7.33 -4.62
C MET A 1 19.44 5.99 -4.59
N GLY A 2 18.36 5.92 -3.82
CA GLY A 2 17.52 4.76 -3.58
C GLY A 2 16.26 5.25 -2.88
N GLY A 3 15.12 4.61 -3.10
CA GLY A 3 13.80 5.05 -2.66
C GLY A 3 13.07 5.99 -3.63
N PHE A 4 12.00 6.63 -3.13
CA PHE A 4 11.20 7.61 -3.86
C PHE A 4 11.94 8.95 -4.13
N ASP A 5 13.26 8.97 -3.97
CA ASP A 5 14.12 10.15 -4.12
C ASP A 5 14.07 10.67 -5.56
N GLY A 6 13.54 11.88 -5.74
CA GLY A 6 13.31 12.50 -7.05
C GLY A 6 12.00 12.12 -7.74
N LEU A 7 11.15 11.27 -7.14
CA LEU A 7 9.78 11.02 -7.61
C LEU A 7 8.82 12.05 -7.05
N ASP A 8 8.09 12.73 -7.93
CA ASP A 8 6.94 13.54 -7.51
C ASP A 8 5.73 12.63 -7.33
N LEU A 9 5.55 12.08 -6.14
CA LEU A 9 4.48 11.12 -5.84
C LEU A 9 3.08 11.60 -6.25
N LYS A 10 2.83 12.92 -6.26
CA LYS A 10 1.55 13.49 -6.70
C LYS A 10 1.35 13.42 -8.22
N ALA A 11 2.43 13.38 -8.99
CA ALA A 11 2.38 13.15 -10.43
C ALA A 11 2.19 11.65 -10.76
N GLU A 12 2.61 10.76 -9.85
CA GLU A 12 2.59 9.30 -10.01
C GLU A 12 1.27 8.64 -9.57
N VAL A 13 0.34 9.40 -8.98
CA VAL A 13 -0.96 8.91 -8.52
C VAL A 13 -2.08 9.87 -8.93
N GLN A 14 -3.13 9.34 -9.53
CA GLN A 14 -4.36 10.08 -9.82
C GLN A 14 -5.57 9.32 -9.29
N PHE A 15 -6.60 10.02 -8.81
CA PHE A 15 -7.87 9.39 -8.46
C PHE A 15 -8.90 9.67 -9.56
N LEU A 16 -9.28 8.64 -10.30
CA LEU A 16 -10.18 8.73 -11.46
C LEU A 16 -11.23 7.63 -11.40
N ASP A 17 -12.51 7.97 -11.62
CA ASP A 17 -13.62 7.01 -11.68
C ASP A 17 -13.74 6.07 -10.46
N GLY A 18 -13.31 6.54 -9.29
CA GLY A 18 -13.33 5.74 -8.06
C GLY A 18 -12.14 4.79 -7.87
N GLU A 19 -11.11 4.89 -8.72
CA GLU A 19 -9.89 4.08 -8.67
C GLU A 19 -8.65 4.97 -8.53
N PHE A 20 -7.65 4.48 -7.79
CA PHE A 20 -6.31 5.04 -7.77
C PHE A 20 -5.57 4.51 -9.00
N VAL A 21 -5.22 5.44 -9.88
CA VAL A 21 -4.46 5.20 -11.08
C VAL A 21 -3.00 5.50 -10.75
N VAL A 22 -2.16 4.47 -10.77
CA VAL A 22 -0.78 4.51 -10.29
C VAL A 22 0.17 4.26 -11.46
N SER A 23 1.26 5.02 -11.54
CA SER A 23 2.26 4.85 -12.59
C SER A 23 3.02 3.53 -12.45
N GLU A 24 3.56 3.04 -13.58
CA GLU A 24 4.43 1.86 -13.58
C GLU A 24 5.66 2.06 -12.68
N LEU A 25 6.21 3.27 -12.66
CA LEU A 25 7.43 3.59 -11.92
C LEU A 25 7.21 3.55 -10.41
N LEU A 26 6.08 4.08 -9.94
CA LEU A 26 5.71 4.02 -8.52
C LEU A 26 5.41 2.57 -8.09
N ILE A 27 4.68 1.81 -8.92
CA ILE A 27 4.43 0.39 -8.64
C ILE A 27 5.76 -0.37 -8.54
N ALA A 28 6.64 -0.24 -9.54
CA ALA A 28 7.92 -0.94 -9.56
C ALA A 28 8.79 -0.57 -8.34
N THR A 29 8.87 0.72 -8.00
CA THR A 29 9.63 1.20 -6.83
C THR A 29 9.06 0.63 -5.53
N ALA A 30 7.74 0.72 -5.33
CA ALA A 30 7.10 0.22 -4.11
C ALA A 30 7.26 -1.30 -3.91
N LEU A 31 7.24 -2.08 -5.01
CA LEU A 31 7.38 -3.53 -4.95
C LEU A 31 8.82 -4.03 -4.79
N THR A 32 9.81 -3.23 -5.16
CA THR A 32 11.23 -3.64 -5.16
C THR A 32 12.07 -2.96 -4.10
N ASP A 33 11.60 -1.84 -3.54
CA ASP A 33 12.32 -1.03 -2.56
C ASP A 33 11.47 -0.74 -1.31
N ALA A 34 11.29 -1.78 -0.48
CA ALA A 34 10.61 -1.65 0.81
C ALA A 34 11.29 -0.62 1.74
N LYS A 35 12.61 -0.43 1.59
CA LYS A 35 13.34 0.60 2.34
C LYS A 35 12.93 2.00 1.88
N GLY A 36 12.76 2.21 0.57
CA GLY A 36 12.24 3.45 0.00
C GLY A 36 10.89 3.88 0.56
N VAL A 37 9.99 2.92 0.81
CA VAL A 37 8.71 3.16 1.49
C VAL A 37 8.91 3.69 2.90
N THR A 38 9.77 3.05 3.68
CA THR A 38 10.06 3.53 5.05
C THR A 38 10.80 4.88 5.08
N GLU A 39 11.62 5.19 4.08
CA GLU A 39 12.35 6.46 4.00
C GLU A 39 11.47 7.65 3.61
N ASP A 40 10.36 7.40 2.90
CA ASP A 40 9.29 8.38 2.67
C ASP A 40 8.52 8.73 3.96
N GLY A 41 8.71 7.95 5.03
CA GLY A 41 8.09 8.18 6.33
C GLY A 41 6.73 7.51 6.48
N THR A 42 6.26 6.79 5.46
CA THR A 42 5.12 5.88 5.57
C THR A 42 5.58 4.53 6.13
N TYR A 43 5.01 4.11 7.26
CA TYR A 43 5.37 2.84 7.91
C TYR A 43 4.22 1.84 7.85
N ALA A 44 4.58 0.56 7.78
CA ALA A 44 3.65 -0.56 7.88
C ALA A 44 4.12 -1.51 8.99
N VAL A 45 3.35 -1.60 10.07
CA VAL A 45 3.68 -2.40 11.26
C VAL A 45 2.77 -3.62 11.30
N GLN A 46 3.34 -4.82 11.37
CA GLN A 46 2.56 -6.05 11.48
C GLN A 46 1.76 -6.05 12.79
N LEU A 47 0.45 -6.26 12.68
CA LEU A 47 -0.45 -6.43 13.81
C LEU A 47 -0.81 -7.90 14.03
N SER A 48 -0.98 -8.22 15.31
CA SER A 48 -1.53 -9.49 15.77
C SER A 48 -2.84 -9.27 16.53
N ASP A 49 -3.74 -10.25 16.44
CA ASP A 49 -4.96 -10.29 17.25
C ASP A 49 -4.66 -10.56 18.74
N THR A 50 -5.72 -10.63 19.57
CA THR A 50 -5.58 -10.88 21.01
C THR A 50 -4.99 -12.25 21.37
N LEU A 51 -4.93 -13.18 20.40
CA LEU A 51 -4.35 -14.51 20.55
C LEU A 51 -2.90 -14.55 20.04
N GLY A 52 -2.37 -13.44 19.52
CA GLY A 52 -1.03 -13.34 18.95
C GLY A 52 -0.97 -13.76 17.47
N THR A 53 -2.11 -14.02 16.83
CA THR A 53 -2.16 -14.41 15.42
C THR A 53 -1.99 -13.18 14.54
N PRO A 54 -1.00 -13.13 13.65
CA PRO A 54 -0.86 -12.02 12.70
C PRO A 54 -2.10 -11.89 11.81
N TYR A 55 -2.57 -10.67 11.56
CA TYR A 55 -3.78 -10.46 10.76
C TYR A 55 -3.69 -9.36 9.71
N GLY A 56 -2.74 -8.43 9.82
CA GLY A 56 -2.59 -7.33 8.88
C GLY A 56 -1.40 -6.44 9.18
N PHE A 57 -1.30 -5.34 8.43
CA PHE A 57 -0.32 -4.29 8.66
C PHE A 57 -1.01 -2.95 8.93
N GLU A 58 -0.74 -2.38 10.10
CA GLU A 58 -1.17 -1.03 10.46
C GLU A 58 -0.27 0.01 9.80
N ILE A 59 -0.89 1.03 9.22
CA ILE A 59 -0.24 2.17 8.60
C ILE A 59 -0.05 3.27 9.63
N ASP A 60 1.15 3.84 9.64
CA ASP A 60 1.53 4.94 10.51
C ASP A 60 2.47 5.92 9.77
N GLY A 61 2.62 7.13 10.31
CA GLY A 61 3.49 8.18 9.77
C GLY A 61 2.94 8.89 8.53
N VAL A 62 1.63 8.77 8.24
CA VAL A 62 1.00 9.42 7.09
C VAL A 62 1.09 10.93 7.25
N SER A 63 1.80 11.55 6.31
CA SER A 63 2.07 12.99 6.28
C SER A 63 1.79 13.54 4.88
N ALA A 64 1.38 14.80 4.81
CA ALA A 64 1.00 15.42 3.54
C ALA A 64 2.08 15.27 2.46
N GLY A 65 1.72 14.64 1.35
CA GLY A 65 2.57 14.41 0.18
C GLY A 65 3.36 13.10 0.17
N ASN A 66 3.35 12.32 1.25
CA ASN A 66 4.04 11.03 1.31
C ASN A 66 3.21 9.91 0.64
N LEU A 67 3.76 8.70 0.54
CA LEU A 67 3.11 7.57 -0.12
C LEU A 67 1.73 7.27 0.47
N GLY A 68 1.63 7.23 1.80
CA GLY A 68 0.37 7.01 2.50
C GLY A 68 -0.69 8.06 2.13
N ASP A 69 -0.32 9.34 2.11
CA ASP A 69 -1.23 10.45 1.79
C ASP A 69 -1.69 10.42 0.34
N VAL A 70 -0.78 10.24 -0.62
CA VAL A 70 -1.16 10.21 -2.05
C VAL A 70 -2.02 9.00 -2.41
N LEU A 71 -1.90 7.91 -1.64
CA LEU A 71 -2.77 6.75 -1.73
C LEU A 71 -4.01 6.88 -0.82
N GLY A 72 -4.29 8.03 -0.19
CA GLY A 72 -5.50 8.24 0.61
C GLY A 72 -5.60 7.39 1.89
N LEU A 73 -4.50 6.81 2.32
CA LEU A 73 -4.37 6.10 3.59
C LEU A 73 -4.33 7.10 4.76
N ARG A 74 -4.50 6.59 5.97
CA ARG A 74 -4.46 7.38 7.21
C ARG A 74 -3.76 6.56 8.30
N ASP A 75 -3.20 7.27 9.28
CA ASP A 75 -2.70 6.62 10.50
C ASP A 75 -3.81 5.79 11.15
N GLY A 76 -3.47 4.56 11.53
CA GLY A 76 -4.38 3.58 12.10
C GLY A 76 -5.22 2.80 11.09
N ASP A 77 -5.02 3.01 9.78
CA ASP A 77 -5.53 2.09 8.77
C ASP A 77 -4.85 0.74 8.89
N VAL A 78 -5.61 -0.34 8.80
CA VAL A 78 -5.03 -1.69 8.77
C VAL A 78 -5.31 -2.34 7.43
N ILE A 79 -4.24 -2.66 6.71
CA ILE A 79 -4.32 -3.42 5.46
C ILE A 79 -4.37 -4.90 5.81
N VAL A 80 -5.46 -5.56 5.41
CA VAL A 80 -5.70 -6.98 5.71
C VAL A 80 -5.70 -7.86 4.46
N GLU A 81 -5.91 -7.26 3.28
CA GLU A 81 -5.89 -7.98 2.00
C GLU A 81 -5.46 -7.06 0.85
N ILE A 82 -4.65 -7.59 -0.07
CA ILE A 82 -4.30 -6.96 -1.34
C ILE A 82 -4.45 -7.97 -2.48
N ALA A 83 -5.10 -7.56 -3.56
CA ALA A 83 -5.33 -8.38 -4.76
C ALA A 83 -5.99 -9.74 -4.46
N GLY A 84 -6.89 -9.81 -3.47
CA GLY A 84 -7.54 -11.06 -3.05
C GLY A 84 -6.68 -11.95 -2.16
N LEU A 85 -5.48 -11.50 -1.77
CA LEU A 85 -4.54 -12.24 -0.93
C LEU A 85 -4.40 -11.58 0.44
N PRO A 86 -4.35 -12.36 1.54
CA PRO A 86 -4.18 -11.81 2.88
C PRO A 86 -2.82 -11.10 3.01
N THR A 87 -2.72 -10.15 3.95
CA THR A 87 -1.46 -9.46 4.29
C THR A 87 -1.07 -9.71 5.74
N ALA A 88 -1.26 -10.93 6.24
CA ALA A 88 -1.00 -11.25 7.64
C ALA A 88 0.51 -11.36 7.95
N SER A 89 1.35 -11.63 6.96
CA SER A 89 2.78 -11.89 7.15
C SER A 89 3.65 -11.36 6.01
N HIS A 90 4.96 -11.26 6.27
CA HIS A 90 5.96 -10.92 5.25
C HIS A 90 5.99 -11.93 4.09
N ALA A 91 5.68 -13.21 4.35
CA ALA A 91 5.59 -14.22 3.29
C ALA A 91 4.39 -13.94 2.37
N ASP A 92 3.28 -13.44 2.93
CA ASP A 92 2.12 -13.07 2.12
C ASP A 92 2.41 -11.85 1.25
N LEU A 93 3.18 -10.87 1.76
CA LEU A 93 3.60 -9.71 0.97
C LEU A 93 4.39 -10.09 -0.29
N LEU A 94 5.16 -11.19 -0.26
CA LEU A 94 5.84 -11.69 -1.44
C LEU A 94 4.86 -12.24 -2.49
N ALA A 95 3.82 -12.95 -2.06
CA ALA A 95 2.77 -13.47 -2.95
C ALA A 95 1.92 -12.34 -3.53
N VAL A 96 1.61 -11.33 -2.70
CA VAL A 96 0.96 -10.08 -3.12
C VAL A 96 1.78 -9.39 -4.20
N ALA A 97 3.07 -9.16 -3.95
CA ALA A 97 3.96 -8.53 -4.91
C ALA A 97 3.97 -9.27 -6.25
N ALA A 98 4.12 -10.60 -6.23
CA ALA A 98 4.08 -11.43 -7.44
C ALA A 98 2.76 -11.30 -8.21
N THR A 99 1.63 -11.19 -7.50
CA THR A 99 0.30 -11.01 -8.09
C THR A 99 0.14 -9.63 -8.72
N LEU A 100 0.59 -8.58 -8.01
CA LEU A 100 0.56 -7.21 -8.50
C LEU A 100 1.46 -7.01 -9.74
N PHE A 101 2.64 -7.63 -9.77
CA PHE A 101 3.53 -7.58 -10.94
C PHE A 101 2.83 -8.03 -12.23
N ASN A 102 1.96 -9.04 -12.13
CA ASN A 102 1.27 -9.65 -13.27
C ASN A 102 -0.16 -9.13 -13.48
N SER A 103 -0.56 -8.06 -12.79
CA SER A 103 -1.92 -7.53 -12.84
C SER A 103 -1.94 -6.03 -13.17
N ASP A 104 -2.89 -5.63 -14.01
CA ASP A 104 -3.16 -4.23 -14.31
C ASP A 104 -4.09 -3.58 -13.29
N ARG A 105 -4.79 -4.38 -12.48
CA ARG A 105 -5.72 -3.92 -11.45
C ARG A 105 -5.56 -4.70 -10.16
N ALA A 106 -5.83 -4.04 -9.05
CA ALA A 106 -5.85 -4.64 -7.73
C ALA A 106 -6.89 -3.97 -6.84
N SER A 107 -7.30 -4.69 -5.80
CA SER A 107 -8.07 -4.14 -4.69
C SER A 107 -7.25 -4.24 -3.42
N MET A 108 -7.43 -3.29 -2.51
CA MET A 108 -6.92 -3.37 -1.15
C MET A 108 -8.10 -3.27 -0.19
N VAL A 109 -8.20 -4.22 0.74
CA VAL A 109 -9.16 -4.19 1.83
C VAL A 109 -8.48 -3.53 3.02
N ILE A 110 -9.08 -2.45 3.48
CA ILE A 110 -8.55 -1.60 4.55
C ILE A 110 -9.59 -1.54 5.66
N GLU A 111 -9.18 -1.80 6.89
CA GLU A 111 -9.98 -1.55 8.08
C GLU A 111 -9.62 -0.17 8.65
N ARG A 112 -10.61 0.71 8.79
CA ARG A 112 -10.44 2.04 9.37
C ARG A 112 -11.46 2.23 10.49
N GLY A 113 -10.97 2.43 11.71
CA GLY A 113 -11.83 2.53 12.89
C GLY A 113 -12.73 1.29 13.08
N GLY A 114 -12.22 0.11 12.73
CA GLY A 114 -12.94 -1.18 12.82
C GLY A 114 -13.96 -1.43 11.71
N SER A 115 -14.03 -0.57 10.69
CA SER A 115 -14.91 -0.78 9.52
C SER A 115 -14.10 -1.06 8.27
N PRO A 116 -14.33 -2.19 7.56
CA PRO A 116 -13.64 -2.49 6.32
C PRO A 116 -14.20 -1.68 5.14
N PHE A 117 -13.33 -1.25 4.25
CA PHE A 117 -13.68 -0.73 2.93
C PHE A 117 -12.68 -1.18 1.88
N ILE A 118 -13.08 -1.11 0.60
CA ILE A 118 -12.25 -1.54 -0.52
C ILE A 118 -11.79 -0.32 -1.30
N GLN A 119 -10.48 -0.22 -1.48
CA GLN A 119 -9.85 0.73 -2.38
C GLN A 119 -9.38 0.02 -3.64
N ARG A 120 -9.69 0.59 -4.81
CA ARG A 120 -9.35 0.00 -6.11
C ARG A 120 -8.17 0.73 -6.72
N TYR A 121 -7.29 -0.05 -7.33
CA TYR A 121 -6.07 0.39 -7.96
C TYR A 121 -6.02 -0.11 -9.39
N ARG A 122 -5.51 0.72 -10.29
CA ARG A 122 -5.12 0.30 -11.62
C ARG A 122 -3.78 0.90 -12.01
N ARG A 123 -3.02 0.14 -12.78
CA ARG A 123 -1.82 0.59 -13.46
C ARG A 123 -2.23 1.51 -14.62
N GLY A 124 -1.61 2.69 -14.73
CA GLY A 124 -1.72 3.48 -15.94
C GLY A 124 -1.58 4.98 -15.75
N LEU A 125 -0.35 5.49 -15.88
CA LEU A 125 -0.05 6.89 -16.11
C LEU A 125 1.05 6.98 -17.16
#